data_AF-A0A942LAK1-F1
#
_entry.id   AF-A0A942LAK1-F1
#
_cell.length_a   1.000
_cell.length_b   1.000
_cell.length_c   1.000
_cell.angle_alpha   90.00
_cell.angle_beta   90.00
_cell.angle_gamma   90.00
#
_symmetry.space_group_name_H-M   'P 1'
#
loop_
_entity.id
_entity.type
_entity.pdbx_description
1 polymer ?
#
loop_
_entity_poly.entity_id
_entity_poly.type
_entity_poly.pdbx_seq_one_letter_code
_entity_poly.pdbx_strand_id
1 'polypeptide(L)'
;MAVKPEIIKARLKALFPKANLSQKRLDAIADKLAKKPADDADDAAIDVVINDFNDVISIEEIAKDDDRARTLEADNKAKTELLAKNVGKKEDEEEEDPSKKKNDDDAPAWAKALLEKVDNLEKGKVTETKIQTATKLFGSSEILKGMKPELQEQWIKRVDTNSETPIEDQVKALETEYTEIRQSVADQTQYSGGVPYRTKGGDEPSAEDIKLIVDELV
;
A
#
# COMPACT_ATOMS: atom_id res chain seq x y z
N MET A 1 38.36 -6.66 0.26
CA MET A 1 38.31 -5.20 0.05
C MET A 1 37.56 -4.96 -1.25
N ALA A 2 37.09 -3.74 -1.53
CA ALA A 2 36.19 -3.44 -2.66
C ALA A 2 36.86 -2.47 -3.64
N VAL A 3 36.55 -2.59 -4.94
CA VAL A 3 37.01 -1.64 -5.96
C VAL A 3 36.40 -0.27 -5.69
N LYS A 4 37.17 0.80 -5.94
CA LYS A 4 36.65 2.17 -5.78
C LYS A 4 35.47 2.42 -6.73
N PRO A 5 34.33 2.96 -6.25
CA PRO A 5 33.17 3.24 -7.10
C PRO A 5 33.48 4.13 -8.32
N GLU A 6 34.47 5.01 -8.22
CA GLU A 6 34.91 5.89 -9.32
C GLU A 6 35.41 5.10 -10.54
N ILE A 7 36.10 3.98 -10.32
CA ILE A 7 36.62 3.12 -11.39
C ILE A 7 35.44 2.47 -12.12
N ILE A 8 34.44 1.99 -11.37
CA ILE A 8 33.23 1.40 -11.95
C ILE A 8 32.42 2.44 -12.72
N LYS A 9 32.29 3.68 -12.21
CA LYS A 9 31.63 4.78 -12.95
C LYS A 9 32.31 5.04 -14.29
N ALA A 10 33.64 5.01 -14.33
CA ALA A 10 34.40 5.21 -15.56
C ALA A 10 34.15 4.08 -16.56
N ARG A 11 34.21 2.81 -16.11
CA ARG A 11 33.94 1.64 -16.96
C ARG A 11 32.48 1.58 -17.44
N LEU A 12 31.52 1.94 -16.58
CA LEU A 12 30.10 1.98 -16.94
C LEU A 12 29.82 3.00 -18.05
N LYS A 13 30.46 4.17 -18.01
CA LYS A 13 30.37 5.17 -19.09
C LYS A 13 31.10 4.73 -20.37
N ALA A 14 32.18 3.97 -20.25
CA ALA A 14 32.94 3.46 -21.39
C ALA A 14 32.16 2.36 -22.13
N LEU A 15 31.52 1.44 -21.40
CA LEU A 15 30.72 0.35 -21.96
C LEU A 15 29.36 0.82 -22.49
N PHE A 16 28.73 1.79 -21.80
CA PHE A 16 27.39 2.30 -22.15
C PHE A 16 27.41 3.81 -22.43
N PRO A 17 28.14 4.28 -23.46
CA PRO A 17 28.30 5.71 -23.74
C PRO A 17 27.00 6.40 -24.17
N LYS A 18 25.99 5.62 -24.61
CA LYS A 18 24.68 6.13 -25.02
C LYS A 18 23.66 6.15 -23.87
N ALA A 19 23.99 5.56 -22.72
CA ALA A 19 23.10 5.53 -21.57
C ALA A 19 23.25 6.85 -20.78
N ASN A 20 22.27 7.74 -20.92
CA ASN A 20 22.22 9.02 -20.22
C ASN A 20 21.77 8.88 -18.75
N LEU A 21 22.43 8.03 -17.96
CA LEU A 21 22.09 7.85 -16.55
C LEU A 21 22.24 9.15 -15.75
N SER A 22 21.30 9.40 -14.84
CA SER A 22 21.46 10.45 -13.85
C SER A 22 22.64 10.17 -12.93
N GLN A 23 23.24 11.23 -12.39
CA GLN A 23 24.35 11.11 -11.44
C GLN A 23 24.01 10.20 -10.25
N LYS A 24 22.78 10.32 -9.72
CA LYS A 24 22.27 9.48 -8.62
C LYS A 24 22.24 7.99 -8.99
N ARG A 25 21.79 7.64 -10.21
CA ARG A 25 21.77 6.25 -10.68
C ARG A 25 23.17 5.71 -10.93
N LEU A 26 24.04 6.51 -11.53
CA LEU A 26 25.45 6.19 -11.72
C LEU A 26 26.14 5.88 -10.39
N ASP A 27 25.88 6.69 -9.37
CA ASP A 27 26.42 6.50 -8.02
C ASP A 27 25.87 5.22 -7.37
N ALA A 28 24.55 5.01 -7.41
CA ALA A 28 23.92 3.82 -6.83
C ALA A 28 24.37 2.51 -7.49
N ILE A 29 24.50 2.49 -8.82
CA ILE A 29 24.98 1.30 -9.55
C ILE A 29 26.45 1.06 -9.21
N ALA A 30 27.28 2.10 -9.23
CA ALA A 30 28.70 1.97 -8.90
C ALA A 30 28.93 1.47 -7.46
N ASP A 31 28.18 1.98 -6.48
CA ASP A 31 28.29 1.53 -5.09
C ASP A 31 27.84 0.07 -4.89
N LYS A 32 26.85 -0.37 -5.68
CA LYS A 32 26.37 -1.76 -5.67
C LYS A 32 27.39 -2.71 -6.31
N LEU A 33 28.00 -2.30 -7.42
CA LEU A 33 28.97 -3.12 -8.15
C LEU A 33 30.36 -3.08 -7.51
N ALA A 34 30.73 -2.02 -6.80
CA ALA A 34 32.02 -1.86 -6.12
C ALA A 34 32.38 -3.01 -5.18
N LYS A 35 31.35 -3.63 -4.60
CA LYS A 35 31.48 -4.70 -3.61
C LYS A 35 31.66 -6.10 -4.23
N LYS A 36 31.52 -6.24 -5.55
CA LYS A 36 31.53 -7.54 -6.23
C LYS A 36 32.93 -7.98 -6.71
N PRO A 37 33.71 -7.16 -7.43
CA PRO A 37 35.08 -7.52 -7.79
C PRO A 37 36.03 -7.44 -6.59
N ALA A 38 37.15 -8.16 -6.67
CA ALA A 38 38.28 -7.98 -5.77
C ALA A 38 38.92 -6.59 -5.94
N ASP A 39 39.60 -6.07 -4.93
CA ASP A 39 40.17 -4.71 -4.94
C ASP A 39 41.30 -4.50 -5.95
N ASP A 40 41.94 -5.59 -6.39
CA ASP A 40 42.94 -5.64 -7.45
C ASP A 40 42.37 -6.09 -8.81
N ALA A 41 41.04 -6.19 -8.94
CA ALA A 41 40.39 -6.57 -10.18
C ALA A 41 40.76 -5.62 -11.32
N ASP A 42 41.12 -6.22 -12.46
CA ASP A 42 41.41 -5.48 -13.67
C ASP A 42 40.13 -4.98 -14.35
N ASP A 43 40.36 -4.08 -15.30
CA ASP A 43 39.32 -3.47 -16.12
C ASP A 43 38.44 -4.50 -16.84
N ALA A 44 38.95 -5.69 -17.17
CA ALA A 44 38.19 -6.76 -17.81
C ALA A 44 37.25 -7.47 -16.82
N ALA A 45 37.71 -7.77 -15.62
CA ALA A 45 36.88 -8.35 -14.56
C ALA A 45 35.78 -7.39 -14.12
N ILE A 46 36.06 -6.08 -14.08
CA ILE A 46 35.04 -5.05 -13.79
C ILE A 46 33.99 -5.01 -14.91
N ASP A 47 34.38 -5.13 -16.18
CA ASP A 47 33.45 -5.15 -17.30
C ASP A 47 32.52 -6.37 -17.26
N VAL A 48 33.02 -7.54 -16.88
CA VAL A 48 32.19 -8.75 -16.69
C VAL A 48 31.12 -8.48 -15.64
N VAL A 49 31.49 -7.90 -14.49
CA VAL A 49 30.53 -7.57 -13.43
C VAL A 49 29.48 -6.54 -13.86
N ILE A 50 29.87 -5.58 -14.70
CA ILE A 50 28.94 -4.59 -15.27
C ILE A 50 27.99 -5.26 -16.28
N ASN A 51 28.50 -6.14 -17.14
CA ASN A 51 27.69 -6.87 -18.11
C ASN A 51 26.73 -7.85 -17.42
N ASP A 52 27.19 -8.59 -16.40
CA ASP A 52 26.34 -9.45 -15.57
C ASP A 52 25.20 -8.65 -14.92
N PHE A 53 25.47 -7.40 -14.53
CA PHE A 53 24.44 -6.52 -14.01
C PHE A 53 23.46 -6.09 -15.12
N ASN A 54 23.98 -5.74 -16.29
CA ASN A 54 23.19 -5.34 -17.45
C ASN A 54 22.27 -6.46 -17.95
N ASP A 55 22.70 -7.72 -17.86
CA ASP A 55 21.92 -8.90 -18.27
C ASP A 55 20.70 -9.13 -17.38
N VAL A 56 20.79 -8.78 -16.09
CA VAL A 56 19.67 -8.88 -15.14
C VAL A 56 18.83 -7.61 -15.13
N ILE A 57 19.47 -6.46 -15.27
CA ILE A 57 18.83 -5.14 -15.23
C ILE A 57 19.47 -4.26 -16.30
N SER A 58 18.73 -4.01 -17.39
CA SER A 58 19.23 -3.24 -18.53
C SER A 58 19.60 -1.82 -18.14
N ILE A 59 20.86 -1.46 -18.33
CA ILE A 59 21.39 -0.12 -18.08
C ILE A 59 20.76 0.89 -19.04
N GLU A 60 20.44 0.47 -20.26
CA GLU A 60 19.76 1.31 -21.24
C GLU A 60 18.30 1.60 -20.85
N GLU A 61 17.59 0.63 -20.28
CA GLU A 61 16.22 0.86 -19.79
C GLU A 61 16.22 1.80 -18.58
N ILE A 62 17.16 1.63 -17.66
CA ILE A 62 17.35 2.57 -16.55
C ILE A 62 17.60 4.00 -17.07
N ALA A 63 18.42 4.15 -18.11
CA ALA A 63 18.67 5.45 -18.71
C ALA A 63 17.42 6.06 -19.37
N LYS A 64 16.61 5.25 -20.06
CA LYS A 64 15.34 5.70 -20.66
C LYS A 64 14.34 6.16 -19.62
N ASP A 65 14.25 5.46 -18.49
CA ASP A 65 13.38 5.84 -17.38
C ASP A 65 13.82 7.15 -16.74
N ASP A 66 15.13 7.35 -16.56
CA ASP A 66 15.70 8.62 -16.09
C ASP A 66 15.44 9.78 -17.07
N ASP A 67 15.53 9.54 -18.38
CA ASP A 67 15.17 10.52 -19.42
C ASP A 67 13.68 10.88 -19.34
N ARG A 68 12.81 9.88 -19.23
CA ARG A 68 11.36 10.09 -19.10
C ARG A 68 10.99 10.87 -17.84
N ALA A 69 11.62 10.58 -16.72
CA ALA A 69 11.41 11.31 -15.47
C ALA A 69 11.82 12.78 -15.62
N ARG A 70 12.97 13.06 -16.25
CA ARG A 70 13.43 14.44 -16.52
C ARG A 70 12.48 15.20 -17.44
N THR A 71 11.97 14.57 -18.50
CA THR A 71 10.97 15.21 -19.37
C THR A 71 9.71 15.56 -18.59
N LEU A 72 9.21 14.64 -17.77
CA LEU A 72 8.01 14.85 -16.97
C LEU A 72 8.21 15.95 -15.90
N GLU A 73 9.37 15.99 -15.26
CA GLU A 73 9.74 17.08 -14.34
C GLU A 73 9.84 18.43 -15.05
N ALA A 74 10.44 18.47 -16.24
CA ALA A 74 10.54 19.69 -17.05
C ALA A 74 9.15 20.18 -17.50
N ASP A 75 8.28 19.27 -17.95
CA ASP A 75 6.90 19.58 -18.33
C ASP A 75 6.08 20.09 -17.15
N ASN A 76 6.22 19.46 -15.98
CA ASN A 76 5.59 19.93 -14.75
C ASN A 76 6.08 21.31 -14.35
N LYS A 77 7.39 21.57 -14.43
CA LYS A 77 7.96 22.89 -14.15
C LYS A 77 7.51 23.95 -15.15
N ALA A 78 7.45 23.61 -16.43
CA ALA A 78 6.92 24.51 -17.46
C ALA A 78 5.44 24.82 -17.21
N LYS A 79 4.66 23.81 -16.81
CA LYS A 79 3.24 23.98 -16.45
C LYS A 79 3.07 24.84 -15.20
N THR A 80 3.89 24.68 -14.16
CA THR A 80 3.82 25.54 -12.97
C THR A 80 4.27 26.97 -13.27
N GLU A 81 5.27 27.18 -14.12
CA GLU A 81 5.69 28.51 -14.56
C GLU A 81 4.63 29.20 -15.44
N LEU A 82 3.92 28.47 -16.30
CA LEU A 82 2.78 28.99 -17.05
C LEU A 82 1.61 29.37 -16.15
N LEU A 83 1.31 28.54 -15.14
CA LEU A 83 0.32 28.85 -14.12
C LEU A 83 0.72 30.09 -13.31
N ALA A 84 1.99 30.21 -12.93
CA ALA A 84 2.50 31.37 -12.20
C ALA A 84 2.46 32.67 -13.05
N LYS A 85 2.73 32.60 -14.36
CA LYS A 85 2.61 33.76 -15.27
C LYS A 85 1.16 34.18 -15.53
N ASN A 86 0.21 33.24 -15.50
CA ASN A 86 -1.21 33.55 -15.66
C ASN A 86 -1.85 34.16 -14.39
N VAL A 87 -1.21 34.06 -13.22
CA VAL A 87 -1.70 34.67 -11.96
C VAL A 87 -1.33 36.17 -11.87
N GLY A 88 -0.43 36.69 -12.71
CA GLY A 88 -0.02 38.09 -12.72
C GLY A 88 -1.03 39.10 -13.28
N LYS A 89 -2.31 38.73 -13.46
CA LYS A 89 -3.33 39.66 -13.97
C LYS A 89 -4.67 39.45 -13.26
N LYS A 90 -4.73 39.85 -11.98
CA LYS A 90 -5.89 40.41 -11.27
C LYS A 90 -5.48 40.69 -9.81
N GLU A 91 -5.14 41.94 -9.54
CA GLU A 91 -5.34 42.54 -8.22
C GLU A 91 -6.85 42.79 -8.08
N ASP A 92 -7.50 42.16 -7.10
CA ASP A 92 -8.04 42.84 -5.92
C ASP A 92 -8.88 41.87 -5.07
N GLU A 93 -8.82 42.17 -3.77
CA GLU A 93 -9.32 41.52 -2.55
C GLU A 93 -10.60 40.66 -2.64
N GLU A 94 -10.56 39.51 -1.94
CA GLU A 94 -11.45 39.25 -0.80
C GLU A 94 -10.96 38.00 -0.04
N GLU A 95 -10.69 38.17 1.25
CA GLU A 95 -10.55 37.08 2.21
C GLU A 95 -11.89 36.35 2.35
N GLU A 96 -12.02 35.16 1.77
CA GLU A 96 -13.06 34.21 2.18
C GLU A 96 -12.50 32.79 2.29
N ASP A 97 -12.57 32.28 3.52
CA ASP A 97 -12.82 30.90 3.95
C ASP A 97 -12.12 29.75 3.18
N PRO A 98 -11.20 28.99 3.82
CA PRO A 98 -10.53 27.83 3.22
C PRO A 98 -11.45 26.63 2.89
N SER A 99 -12.77 26.75 3.05
CA SER A 99 -13.73 25.67 2.84
C SER A 99 -14.41 25.62 1.45
N LYS A 100 -14.19 26.60 0.56
CA LYS A 100 -14.71 26.53 -0.82
C LYS A 100 -13.72 25.77 -1.72
N LYS A 101 -14.08 24.53 -2.05
CA LYS A 101 -13.55 23.75 -3.18
C LYS A 101 -13.38 24.67 -4.40
N LYS A 102 -12.15 25.01 -4.75
CA LYS A 102 -11.85 25.85 -5.91
C LYS A 102 -12.13 25.08 -7.20
N ASN A 103 -13.32 25.33 -7.74
CA ASN A 103 -13.73 25.33 -9.14
C ASN A 103 -13.46 24.05 -9.95
N ASP A 104 -14.40 23.10 -9.82
CA ASP A 104 -14.63 21.98 -10.73
C ASP A 104 -15.14 22.41 -12.12
N ASP A 105 -15.46 23.69 -12.35
CA ASP A 105 -16.23 24.10 -13.53
C ASP A 105 -15.40 24.35 -14.81
N ASP A 106 -14.13 24.73 -14.69
CA ASP A 106 -13.30 25.17 -15.85
C ASP A 106 -12.36 24.08 -16.40
N ALA A 107 -12.41 22.86 -15.85
CA ALA A 107 -11.66 21.73 -16.36
C ALA A 107 -12.38 21.13 -17.60
N PRO A 108 -11.66 20.81 -18.69
CA PRO A 108 -12.28 20.15 -19.84
C PRO A 108 -12.87 18.79 -19.43
N ALA A 109 -13.93 18.34 -20.10
CA ALA A 109 -14.69 17.14 -19.70
C ALA A 109 -13.83 15.88 -19.49
N TRP A 110 -12.76 15.72 -20.27
CA TRP A 110 -11.81 14.62 -20.11
C TRP A 110 -10.99 14.70 -18.81
N ALA A 111 -10.69 15.91 -18.33
CA ALA A 111 -9.98 16.13 -17.07
C ALA A 111 -10.90 15.89 -15.87
N LYS A 112 -12.17 16.30 -15.93
CA LYS A 112 -13.17 15.96 -14.90
C LYS A 112 -13.36 14.45 -14.78
N ALA A 113 -13.50 13.76 -15.92
CA ALA A 113 -13.61 12.31 -15.95
C ALA A 113 -12.35 11.59 -15.43
N LEU A 114 -11.17 12.19 -15.60
CA LEU A 114 -9.92 11.65 -15.07
C LEU A 114 -9.81 11.89 -13.55
N LEU A 115 -10.16 13.08 -13.07
CA LEU A 115 -10.20 13.41 -11.64
C LEU A 115 -11.18 12.51 -10.90
N GLU A 116 -12.39 12.31 -11.43
CA GLU A 116 -13.38 11.40 -10.84
C GLU A 116 -12.86 9.95 -10.76
N LYS A 117 -12.14 9.49 -11.79
CA LYS A 117 -11.48 8.17 -11.76
C LYS A 117 -10.37 8.10 -10.73
N VAL A 118 -9.55 9.14 -10.60
CA VAL A 118 -8.49 9.22 -9.60
C VAL A 118 -9.09 9.23 -8.19
N ASP A 119 -10.10 10.05 -7.93
CA ASP A 119 -10.83 10.08 -6.67
C ASP A 119 -11.43 8.72 -6.31
N ASN A 120 -12.03 8.03 -7.28
CA ASN A 120 -12.59 6.70 -7.06
C ASN A 120 -11.51 5.65 -6.78
N LEU A 121 -10.33 5.76 -7.42
CA LEU A 121 -9.18 4.90 -7.14
C LEU A 121 -8.58 5.19 -5.76
N GLU A 122 -8.46 6.46 -5.37
CA GLU A 122 -7.98 6.86 -4.06
C GLU A 122 -8.94 6.36 -2.96
N LYS A 123 -10.24 6.57 -3.13
CA LYS A 123 -11.27 6.01 -2.23
C LYS A 123 -11.17 4.49 -2.16
N GLY A 124 -11.07 3.80 -3.30
CA GLY A 124 -10.91 2.35 -3.35
C GLY A 124 -9.65 1.83 -2.65
N LYS A 125 -8.53 2.55 -2.79
CA LYS A 125 -7.27 2.20 -2.12
C LYS A 125 -7.33 2.46 -0.62
N VAL A 126 -8.01 3.54 -0.21
CA VAL A 126 -8.26 3.86 1.21
C VAL A 126 -9.16 2.81 1.85
N THR A 127 -10.23 2.39 1.18
CA THR A 127 -11.11 1.32 1.69
C THR A 127 -10.37 -0.01 1.78
N GLU A 128 -9.59 -0.39 0.76
CA GLU A 128 -8.76 -1.60 0.80
C GLU A 128 -7.74 -1.56 1.95
N THR A 129 -7.07 -0.42 2.17
CA THR A 129 -6.13 -0.24 3.28
C THR A 129 -6.84 -0.37 4.63
N LYS A 130 -8.03 0.22 4.80
CA LYS A 130 -8.82 0.10 6.02
C LYS A 130 -9.30 -1.33 6.27
N ILE A 131 -9.71 -2.05 5.22
CA ILE A 131 -10.08 -3.47 5.29
C ILE A 131 -8.87 -4.31 5.71
N GLN A 132 -7.69 -4.09 5.13
CA GLN A 132 -6.47 -4.78 5.54
C GLN A 132 -6.10 -4.52 7.01
N THR A 133 -6.29 -3.28 7.49
CA THR A 133 -6.10 -2.93 8.91
C THR A 133 -7.10 -3.70 9.79
N ALA A 134 -8.38 -3.72 9.42
CA ALA A 134 -9.38 -4.52 10.13
C ALA A 134 -9.02 -6.01 10.14
N THR A 135 -8.62 -6.60 9.00
CA THR A 135 -8.19 -8.01 8.93
C THR A 135 -7.01 -8.30 9.86
N LYS A 136 -6.02 -7.40 9.94
CA LYS A 136 -4.89 -7.53 10.86
C LYS A 136 -5.31 -7.45 12.32
N LEU A 137 -6.20 -6.52 12.67
CA LEU A 137 -6.73 -6.38 14.02
C LEU A 137 -7.53 -7.61 14.44
N PHE A 138 -8.39 -8.14 13.56
CA PHE A 138 -9.09 -9.41 13.76
C PHE A 138 -8.12 -10.58 13.98
N GLY A 139 -7.06 -10.69 13.18
CA GLY A 139 -6.07 -11.76 13.31
C GLY A 139 -5.17 -11.62 14.55
N SER A 140 -5.04 -10.41 15.10
CA SER A 140 -4.25 -10.15 16.32
C SER A 140 -5.08 -10.27 17.60
N SER A 141 -6.41 -10.14 17.49
CA SER A 141 -7.35 -10.24 18.60
C SER A 141 -7.34 -11.64 19.20
N GLU A 142 -7.23 -11.76 20.53
CA GLU A 142 -7.32 -13.06 21.18
C GLU A 142 -8.71 -13.69 21.10
N ILE A 143 -9.73 -12.84 20.92
CA ILE A 143 -11.14 -13.19 20.88
C ILE A 143 -11.53 -13.57 19.45
N LEU A 144 -11.15 -12.76 18.46
CA LEU A 144 -11.58 -12.92 17.07
C LEU A 144 -10.65 -13.83 16.24
N LYS A 145 -9.40 -14.09 16.66
CA LYS A 145 -8.48 -14.98 15.92
C LYS A 145 -8.95 -16.43 15.81
N GLY A 146 -9.79 -16.88 16.76
CA GLY A 146 -10.33 -18.24 16.79
C GLY A 146 -11.53 -18.45 15.87
N MET A 147 -11.97 -17.39 15.19
CA MET A 147 -13.12 -17.40 14.29
C MET A 147 -12.82 -18.20 13.02
N LYS A 148 -13.82 -18.94 12.52
CA LYS A 148 -13.71 -19.59 11.20
C LYS A 148 -13.45 -18.52 10.11
N PRO A 149 -12.59 -18.77 9.12
CA PRO A 149 -12.27 -17.79 8.07
C PRO A 149 -13.51 -17.23 7.37
N GLU A 150 -14.51 -18.08 7.09
CA GLU A 150 -15.79 -17.67 6.48
C GLU A 150 -16.55 -16.66 7.34
N LEU A 151 -16.56 -16.84 8.66
CA LEU A 151 -17.23 -15.94 9.61
C LEU A 151 -16.41 -14.66 9.76
N GLN A 152 -15.07 -14.77 9.79
CA GLN A 152 -14.17 -13.62 9.87
C GLN A 152 -14.39 -12.66 8.69
N GLU A 153 -14.54 -13.17 7.47
CA GLU A 153 -14.86 -12.37 6.29
C GLU A 153 -16.21 -11.66 6.39
N GLN A 154 -17.24 -12.32 6.93
CA GLN A 154 -18.55 -11.70 7.13
C GLN A 154 -18.51 -10.59 8.18
N TRP A 155 -17.71 -10.76 9.23
CA TRP A 155 -17.56 -9.76 10.29
C TRP A 155 -16.69 -8.58 9.85
N ILE A 156 -15.63 -8.81 9.07
CA ILE A 156 -14.82 -7.73 8.49
C ILE A 156 -15.67 -6.84 7.56
N LYS A 157 -16.66 -7.40 6.84
CA LYS A 157 -17.60 -6.62 6.02
C LYS A 157 -18.50 -5.68 6.83
N ARG A 158 -18.65 -5.90 8.14
CA ARG A 158 -19.39 -5.00 9.04
C ARG A 158 -18.60 -3.77 9.45
N VAL A 159 -17.28 -3.75 9.20
CA VAL A 159 -16.44 -2.58 9.46
C VAL A 159 -16.78 -1.48 8.45
N ASP A 160 -17.30 -0.37 8.94
CA ASP A 160 -17.61 0.79 8.12
C ASP A 160 -16.34 1.61 7.87
N THR A 161 -15.83 1.49 6.65
CA THR A 161 -14.66 2.22 6.17
C THR A 161 -14.87 3.73 6.03
N ASN A 162 -16.11 4.23 6.06
CA ASN A 162 -16.45 5.65 5.94
C ASN A 162 -16.90 6.28 7.26
N SER A 163 -17.00 5.50 8.34
CA SER A 163 -17.41 6.00 9.65
C SER A 163 -16.35 6.94 10.25
N GLU A 164 -16.82 7.91 11.04
CA GLU A 164 -15.98 8.77 11.88
C GLU A 164 -15.36 7.97 13.04
N THR A 165 -15.95 6.83 13.41
CA THR A 165 -15.44 5.94 14.44
C THR A 165 -14.18 5.22 13.93
N PRO A 166 -13.05 5.28 14.67
CA PRO A 166 -11.83 4.58 14.30
C PRO A 166 -12.06 3.08 14.11
N ILE A 167 -11.34 2.49 13.15
CA ILE A 167 -11.45 1.05 12.83
C ILE A 167 -11.12 0.20 14.06
N GLU A 168 -10.19 0.65 14.90
CA GLU A 168 -9.82 0.02 16.16
C GLU A 168 -11.01 -0.08 17.12
N ASP A 169 -11.83 0.97 17.22
CA ASP A 169 -12.96 1.00 18.14
C ASP A 169 -14.15 0.22 17.57
N GLN A 170 -14.33 0.22 16.25
CA GLN A 170 -15.29 -0.67 15.58
C GLN A 170 -14.93 -2.14 15.79
N VAL A 171 -13.64 -2.51 15.69
CA VAL A 171 -13.17 -3.88 15.95
C VAL A 171 -13.40 -4.26 17.41
N LYS A 172 -13.14 -3.38 18.39
CA LYS A 172 -13.44 -3.64 19.81
C LYS A 172 -14.94 -3.83 20.09
N ALA A 173 -15.80 -3.07 19.41
CA ALA A 173 -17.24 -3.27 19.51
C ALA A 173 -17.62 -4.68 19.00
N LEU A 174 -17.05 -5.10 17.87
CA LEU A 174 -17.23 -6.45 17.33
C LEU A 174 -16.63 -7.54 18.25
N GLU A 175 -15.51 -7.30 18.94
CA GLU A 175 -14.98 -8.23 19.96
C GLU A 175 -15.97 -8.44 21.11
N THR A 176 -16.62 -7.36 21.53
CA THR A 176 -17.60 -7.37 22.61
C THR A 176 -18.85 -8.14 22.16
N GLU A 177 -19.40 -7.81 20.99
CA GLU A 177 -20.54 -8.53 20.40
C GLU A 177 -20.24 -10.04 20.25
N TYR A 178 -19.05 -10.40 19.76
CA TYR A 178 -18.67 -11.81 19.63
C TYR A 178 -18.59 -12.52 20.98
N THR A 179 -18.06 -11.85 22.00
CA THR A 179 -17.96 -12.40 23.36
C THR A 179 -19.35 -12.59 23.97
N GLU A 180 -20.25 -11.63 23.81
CA GLU A 180 -21.64 -11.71 24.27
C GLU A 180 -22.40 -12.85 23.58
N ILE A 181 -22.25 -13.00 22.26
CA ILE A 181 -22.84 -14.13 21.51
C ILE A 181 -22.30 -15.45 22.05
N ARG A 182 -20.97 -15.56 22.27
CA ARG A 182 -20.37 -16.79 22.79
C ARG A 182 -20.88 -17.15 24.19
N GLN A 183 -21.04 -16.16 25.06
CA GLN A 183 -21.59 -16.34 26.40
C GLN A 183 -23.07 -16.74 26.35
N SER A 184 -23.88 -16.06 25.52
CA SER A 184 -25.28 -16.40 25.28
C SER A 184 -25.43 -17.86 24.81
N VAL A 185 -24.59 -18.32 23.89
CA VAL A 185 -24.60 -19.71 23.41
C VAL A 185 -24.28 -20.67 24.55
N ALA A 186 -23.24 -20.38 25.35
CA ALA A 186 -22.88 -21.22 26.50
C ALA A 186 -24.03 -21.31 27.52
N ASP A 187 -24.68 -20.18 27.84
CA ASP A 187 -25.80 -20.09 28.79
C ASP A 187 -27.05 -20.83 28.28
N GLN A 188 -27.38 -20.71 26.99
CA GLN A 188 -28.47 -21.46 26.36
C GLN A 188 -28.22 -22.97 26.36
N THR A 189 -26.97 -23.39 26.14
CA THR A 189 -26.59 -24.81 26.20
C THR A 189 -26.71 -25.37 27.62
N GLN A 190 -26.50 -24.52 28.65
CA GLN A 190 -26.69 -24.89 30.05
C GLN A 190 -28.16 -24.99 30.49
N TYR A 191 -29.06 -24.21 29.87
CA TYR A 191 -30.50 -24.22 30.16
C TYR A 191 -31.29 -25.27 29.36
N SER A 192 -30.70 -25.82 28.29
CA SER A 192 -31.22 -26.98 27.54
C SER A 192 -31.01 -28.27 28.33
N GLY A 193 -31.94 -28.57 29.23
CA GLY A 193 -31.97 -29.83 29.96
C GLY A 193 -32.14 -31.05 29.05
N GLY A 194 -31.03 -31.76 28.77
CA GLY A 194 -31.01 -33.21 28.59
C GLY A 194 -30.78 -33.76 27.18
N VAL A 195 -29.57 -34.26 26.94
CA VAL A 195 -29.32 -35.66 26.51
C VAL A 195 -27.92 -36.10 26.99
N PRO A 196 -27.76 -37.29 27.59
CA PRO A 196 -26.51 -37.70 28.21
C PRO A 196 -25.60 -38.38 27.19
N TYR A 197 -24.68 -37.64 26.59
CA TYR A 197 -23.41 -38.20 26.13
C TYR A 197 -22.27 -37.23 26.45
N ARG A 198 -21.96 -37.13 27.75
CA ARG A 198 -20.69 -36.57 28.21
C ARG A 198 -19.57 -37.56 27.88
N THR A 199 -19.00 -37.44 26.69
CA THR A 199 -17.63 -37.91 26.46
C THR A 199 -16.69 -36.74 26.71
N LYS A 200 -16.37 -36.55 27.99
CA LYS A 200 -15.05 -36.16 28.52
C LYS A 200 -14.13 -35.33 27.60
N GLY A 201 -14.18 -34.00 27.74
CA GLY A 201 -13.01 -33.12 27.54
C GLY A 201 -13.27 -31.82 26.77
N GLY A 202 -13.26 -30.68 27.48
CA GLY A 202 -13.01 -29.35 26.91
C GLY A 202 -14.24 -28.46 26.71
N ASP A 203 -14.44 -27.50 27.61
CA ASP A 203 -15.53 -26.51 27.65
C ASP A 203 -15.46 -25.44 26.55
N GLU A 204 -15.73 -25.77 25.29
CA GLU A 204 -16.06 -24.75 24.29
C GLU A 204 -17.20 -25.22 23.38
N PRO A 205 -18.26 -24.41 23.14
CA PRO A 205 -19.23 -24.71 22.10
C PRO A 205 -18.48 -24.79 20.77
N SER A 206 -18.75 -25.86 20.00
CA SER A 206 -18.03 -26.04 18.75
C SER A 206 -18.40 -24.92 17.78
N ALA A 207 -17.49 -24.59 16.86
CA ALA A 207 -17.75 -23.60 15.82
C ALA A 207 -18.86 -24.01 14.82
N GLU A 208 -19.43 -25.21 14.97
CA GLU A 208 -20.64 -25.65 14.26
C GLU A 208 -21.91 -25.26 15.03
N ASP A 209 -21.88 -25.37 16.36
CA ASP A 209 -22.97 -24.95 17.24
C ASP A 209 -23.19 -23.43 17.17
N ILE A 210 -22.10 -22.64 17.11
CA ILE A 210 -22.18 -21.18 16.94
C ILE A 210 -22.77 -20.80 15.58
N LYS A 211 -22.43 -21.54 14.51
CA LYS A 211 -22.91 -21.25 13.15
C LYS A 211 -24.42 -21.45 13.05
N LEU A 212 -24.94 -22.50 13.67
CA LEU A 212 -26.37 -22.85 13.59
C LEU A 212 -27.25 -21.81 14.28
N ILE A 213 -26.75 -21.16 15.33
CA ILE A 213 -27.45 -20.12 16.09
C ILE A 213 -27.36 -18.75 15.40
N VAL A 214 -26.22 -18.42 14.79
CA VAL A 214 -26.04 -17.16 14.06
C VAL A 214 -26.89 -17.11 12.79
N ASP A 215 -27.08 -18.24 12.09
CA ASP A 215 -27.97 -18.34 10.93
C ASP A 215 -29.47 -18.20 11.30
N GLU A 216 -29.86 -18.40 12.56
CA GLU A 216 -31.26 -18.21 13.03
C GLU A 216 -31.56 -16.75 13.42
N LEU A 217 -30.52 -15.91 13.59
CA LEU A 217 -30.64 -14.51 14.01
C LEU A 217 -30.53 -13.49 12.84
N VAL A 218 -30.34 -13.96 11.61
CA VAL A 218 -30.28 -13.15 10.36
C VAL A 218 -31.49 -13.45 9.49
#